data_AF-A0A1F3E3G0-F1
#
_entry.id   AF-A0A1F3E3G0-F1
#
_cell.length_a   1.000
_cell.length_b   1.000
_cell.length_c   1.000
_cell.angle_alpha   90.00
_cell.angle_beta   90.00
_cell.angle_gamma   90.00
#
_symmetry.space_group_name_H-M   'P 1'
#
loop_
_entity.id
_entity.type
_entity.pdbx_description
1 polymer ?
#
loop_
_entity_poly.entity_id
_entity_poly.type
_entity_poly.pdbx_seq_one_letter_code
_entity_poly.pdbx_strand_id
1 'polypeptide(L)'
;MNFVYDWNEAREKYTKENKFSILNLNVSYYYIQSTDSDILVLQNGKELLLNNASSGLQSVVPLLVLIDYLTQGLFDEKITDSVDENQEISDVVGKYFLKIIKNRPVIIKQMNDEKSALLTSNESDKISGLIKLIESRNKYHFSQFIIEEPEQNLFPEAQRDLVYYLLNRINDNEREHKLLITTHSPYILYALNNCMMGYLVKEDIPKEVQNELLSKQSWINPELVSVWEIEKDKGTIKLIQDENTKTVSKHYFNKIMNEVMDEYYEMLSYLKI
;
A
#
# COMPACT_ATOMS: atom_id res chain seq x y z
N MET A 1 -0.88 10.73 11.48
CA MET A 1 -0.88 9.25 11.52
C MET A 1 -0.02 8.81 12.68
N ASN A 2 -0.61 8.00 13.56
CA ASN A 2 0.05 7.38 14.69
C ASN A 2 -0.18 5.89 14.50
N PHE A 3 0.90 5.12 14.28
CA PHE A 3 0.81 3.69 13.99
C PHE A 3 -0.09 2.93 14.95
N VAL A 4 -0.07 3.28 16.25
CA VAL A 4 -0.89 2.61 17.27
C VAL A 4 -2.39 2.88 17.07
N TYR A 5 -2.75 4.10 16.67
CA TYR A 5 -4.13 4.47 16.39
C TYR A 5 -4.61 3.76 15.11
N ASP A 6 -3.82 3.86 14.04
CA ASP A 6 -4.15 3.27 12.74
C ASP A 6 -4.23 1.73 12.84
N TRP A 7 -3.37 1.11 13.65
CA TRP A 7 -3.43 -0.31 13.99
C TRP A 7 -4.71 -0.71 14.71
N ASN A 8 -5.12 0.07 15.73
CA ASN A 8 -6.33 -0.21 16.50
C ASN A 8 -7.58 -0.13 15.63
N GLU A 9 -7.63 0.84 14.73
CA GLU A 9 -8.73 1.00 13.78
C GLU A 9 -8.76 -0.14 12.75
N ALA A 10 -7.60 -0.48 12.19
CA ALA A 10 -7.48 -1.56 11.20
C ALA A 10 -7.91 -2.92 11.77
N ARG A 11 -7.44 -3.29 12.96
CA ARG A 11 -7.72 -4.62 13.54
C ARG A 11 -9.19 -4.86 13.84
N GLU A 12 -9.97 -3.81 14.11
CA GLU A 12 -11.42 -3.92 14.35
C GLU A 12 -12.20 -4.47 13.15
N LYS A 13 -11.64 -4.39 11.93
CA LYS A 13 -12.28 -4.92 10.71
C LYS A 13 -12.18 -6.43 10.56
N TYR A 14 -11.28 -7.07 11.30
CA TYR A 14 -10.98 -8.50 11.15
C TYR A 14 -11.54 -9.28 12.33
N THR A 15 -12.79 -9.74 12.21
CA THR A 15 -13.48 -10.50 13.26
C THR A 15 -13.38 -12.01 13.03
N LYS A 16 -13.99 -12.81 13.92
CA LYS A 16 -14.02 -14.27 13.79
C LYS A 16 -14.71 -14.73 12.49
N GLU A 17 -15.66 -13.94 11.99
CA GLU A 17 -16.37 -14.14 10.73
C GLU A 17 -15.56 -13.64 9.52
N ASN A 18 -14.77 -12.58 9.69
CA ASN A 18 -13.95 -11.97 8.65
C ASN A 18 -12.44 -12.11 8.97
N LYS A 19 -11.93 -13.33 8.90
CA LYS A 19 -10.53 -13.62 9.23
C LYS A 19 -9.59 -13.16 8.11
N PHE A 20 -8.47 -12.59 8.50
CA PHE A 20 -7.40 -12.20 7.58
C PHE A 20 -6.40 -13.34 7.37
N SER A 21 -6.06 -13.68 6.13
CA SER A 21 -5.11 -14.76 5.84
C SER A 21 -3.67 -14.24 5.76
N ILE A 22 -2.74 -14.87 6.50
CA ILE A 22 -1.36 -14.42 6.61
C ILE A 22 -0.49 -15.12 5.56
N LEU A 23 -0.26 -14.44 4.43
CA LEU A 23 0.61 -14.90 3.33
C LEU A 23 0.29 -16.37 2.95
N ASN A 24 1.32 -17.18 2.65
CA ASN A 24 1.19 -18.63 2.46
C ASN A 24 1.55 -19.44 3.72
N LEU A 25 1.45 -18.84 4.91
CA LEU A 25 1.78 -19.53 6.17
C LEU A 25 0.66 -20.44 6.66
N ASN A 26 -0.50 -20.42 6.00
CA ASN A 26 -1.74 -21.09 6.42
C ASN A 26 -2.13 -20.77 7.88
N VAL A 27 -1.91 -19.52 8.25
CA VAL A 27 -2.34 -18.93 9.52
C VAL A 27 -3.36 -17.86 9.18
N SER A 28 -4.46 -17.81 9.94
CA SER A 28 -5.42 -16.73 9.84
C SER A 28 -5.43 -15.90 11.11
N TYR A 29 -5.65 -14.60 10.99
CA TYR A 29 -5.72 -13.64 12.07
C TYR A 29 -7.15 -13.13 12.24
N TYR A 30 -7.54 -12.90 13.49
CA TYR A 30 -8.71 -12.08 13.83
C TYR A 30 -8.56 -11.44 15.21
N TYR A 31 -9.30 -10.37 15.42
CA TYR A 31 -9.35 -9.59 16.65
C TYR A 31 -10.66 -9.84 17.41
N ILE A 32 -10.58 -9.86 18.74
CA ILE A 32 -11.72 -9.96 19.66
C ILE A 32 -11.83 -8.66 20.45
N GLN A 33 -12.83 -7.84 20.12
CA GLN A 33 -13.05 -6.55 20.77
C GLN A 33 -13.40 -6.69 22.27
N SER A 34 -14.15 -7.72 22.67
CA SER A 34 -14.58 -7.89 24.06
C SER A 34 -13.44 -8.18 25.04
N THR A 35 -12.36 -8.78 24.56
CA THR A 35 -11.19 -9.14 25.39
C THR A 35 -9.94 -8.38 24.99
N ASP A 36 -10.04 -7.45 24.03
CA ASP A 36 -8.91 -6.74 23.42
C ASP A 36 -7.76 -7.70 23.06
N SER A 37 -8.10 -8.75 22.29
CA SER A 37 -7.18 -9.86 22.03
C SER A 37 -7.00 -10.17 20.56
N ASP A 38 -5.74 -10.24 20.15
CA ASP A 38 -5.29 -10.62 18.82
C ASP A 38 -5.05 -12.14 18.74
N ILE A 39 -5.81 -12.83 17.89
CA ILE A 39 -5.82 -14.29 17.80
C ILE A 39 -5.34 -14.77 16.44
N LEU A 40 -4.50 -15.79 16.46
CA LEU A 40 -4.08 -16.56 15.30
C LEU A 40 -4.74 -17.94 15.31
N VAL A 41 -5.22 -18.37 14.15
CA VAL A 41 -5.77 -19.69 13.89
C VAL A 41 -4.77 -20.45 13.03
N LEU A 42 -4.23 -21.53 13.58
CA LEU A 42 -3.30 -22.42 12.89
C LEU A 42 -4.07 -23.40 11.98
N GLN A 43 -3.35 -24.05 11.05
CA GLN A 43 -3.91 -25.09 10.16
C GLN A 43 -4.72 -26.18 10.87
N ASN A 44 -4.32 -26.55 12.08
CA ASN A 44 -4.98 -27.58 12.89
C ASN A 44 -6.21 -27.06 13.66
N GLY A 45 -6.63 -25.81 13.41
CA GLY A 45 -7.76 -25.15 14.08
C GLY A 45 -7.46 -24.65 15.48
N LYS A 46 -6.23 -24.79 16.00
CA LYS A 46 -5.85 -24.25 17.31
C LYS A 46 -5.73 -22.73 17.24
N GLU A 47 -6.30 -22.09 18.25
CA GLU A 47 -6.18 -20.65 18.48
C GLU A 47 -4.96 -20.35 19.38
N LEU A 48 -4.21 -19.31 19.04
CA LEU A 48 -3.04 -18.83 19.75
C LEU A 48 -3.08 -17.31 19.84
N LEU A 49 -2.69 -16.73 20.98
CA LEU A 49 -2.53 -15.28 21.07
C LEU A 49 -1.35 -14.81 20.23
N LEU A 50 -1.49 -13.67 19.53
CA LEU A 50 -0.44 -13.12 18.69
C LEU A 50 0.89 -12.93 19.45
N ASN A 51 0.83 -12.43 20.70
CA ASN A 51 2.00 -12.24 21.55
C ASN A 51 2.74 -13.54 21.96
N ASN A 52 2.09 -14.69 21.80
CA ASN A 52 2.68 -16.01 22.05
C ASN A 52 3.19 -16.67 20.75
N ALA A 53 3.01 -16.01 19.60
CA ALA A 53 3.48 -16.51 18.31
C ALA A 53 4.99 -16.30 18.13
N SER A 54 5.54 -16.78 17.01
CA SER A 54 6.93 -16.48 16.64
C SER A 54 7.13 -14.98 16.38
N SER A 55 8.36 -14.47 16.56
CA SER A 55 8.68 -13.06 16.31
C SER A 55 8.30 -12.64 14.88
N GLY A 56 8.52 -13.50 13.88
CA GLY A 56 8.11 -13.24 12.51
C GLY A 56 6.60 -12.99 12.35
N LEU A 57 5.76 -13.80 13.00
CA LEU A 57 4.30 -13.58 13.00
C LEU A 57 3.91 -12.31 13.76
N GLN A 58 4.54 -12.05 14.90
CA GLN A 58 4.31 -10.83 15.69
C GLN A 58 4.64 -9.56 14.92
N SER A 59 5.66 -9.59 14.05
CA SER A 59 6.07 -8.45 13.23
C SER A 59 5.22 -8.31 11.96
N VAL A 60 4.94 -9.41 11.26
CA VAL A 60 4.29 -9.36 9.93
C VAL A 60 2.78 -9.15 10.02
N VAL A 61 2.11 -9.67 11.05
CA VAL A 61 0.64 -9.57 11.16
C VAL A 61 0.18 -8.11 11.24
N PRO A 62 0.74 -7.25 12.11
CA PRO A 62 0.33 -5.86 12.16
C PRO A 62 0.58 -5.11 10.86
N LEU A 63 1.73 -5.38 10.22
CA LEU A 63 2.10 -4.78 8.95
C LEU A 63 1.08 -5.12 7.86
N LEU A 64 0.74 -6.40 7.67
CA LEU A 64 -0.15 -6.85 6.61
C LEU A 64 -1.58 -6.34 6.79
N VAL A 65 -2.09 -6.40 8.01
CA VAL A 65 -3.43 -5.91 8.38
C VAL A 65 -3.52 -4.41 8.14
N LEU A 66 -2.50 -3.64 8.53
CA LEU A 66 -2.46 -2.21 8.30
C LEU A 66 -2.40 -1.87 6.80
N ILE A 67 -1.59 -2.59 6.02
CA ILE A 67 -1.52 -2.38 4.57
C ILE A 67 -2.86 -2.73 3.91
N ASP A 68 -3.49 -3.83 4.30
CA ASP A 68 -4.80 -4.24 3.78
C ASP A 68 -5.84 -3.14 4.05
N TYR A 69 -5.90 -2.66 5.30
CA TYR A 69 -6.79 -1.58 5.68
C TYR A 69 -6.50 -0.29 4.90
N LEU A 70 -5.25 0.14 4.83
CA LEU A 70 -4.86 1.39 4.17
C LEU A 70 -4.86 1.32 2.64
N THR A 71 -5.04 0.16 2.02
CA THR A 71 -5.17 0.01 0.56
C THR A 71 -6.59 -0.28 0.12
N GLN A 72 -7.42 -0.89 0.98
CA GLN A 72 -8.80 -1.26 0.64
C GLN A 72 -9.79 -0.70 1.66
N GLY A 73 -9.66 -1.11 2.93
CA GLY A 73 -10.64 -0.80 3.98
C GLY A 73 -10.93 0.70 4.16
N LEU A 74 -9.90 1.54 4.18
CA LEU A 74 -9.99 2.99 4.35
C LEU A 74 -10.79 3.67 3.23
N PHE A 75 -10.77 3.10 2.02
CA PHE A 75 -11.48 3.68 0.86
C PHE A 75 -12.91 3.16 0.72
N ASP A 76 -13.18 1.96 1.23
CA ASP A 76 -14.52 1.38 1.31
C ASP A 76 -15.37 2.05 2.40
N GLU A 77 -14.72 2.64 3.41
CA GLU A 77 -15.40 3.49 4.37
C GLU A 77 -15.94 4.74 3.68
N LYS A 78 -17.28 4.83 3.63
CA LYS A 78 -17.94 6.12 3.43
C LYS A 78 -17.52 7.00 4.60
N ILE A 79 -16.56 7.88 4.37
CA ILE A 79 -16.25 8.99 5.26
C ILE A 79 -17.58 9.73 5.46
N THR A 80 -18.22 9.49 6.59
CA THR A 80 -19.33 10.31 7.05
C THR A 80 -18.72 11.63 7.43
N ASP A 81 -18.89 12.64 6.57
CA ASP A 81 -18.48 14.01 6.84
C ASP A 81 -18.86 14.36 8.29
N SER A 82 -17.88 14.78 9.10
CA SER A 82 -18.18 15.20 10.46
C SER A 82 -19.13 16.40 10.44
N VAL A 83 -19.89 16.61 11.53
CA VAL A 83 -20.81 17.76 11.63
C VAL A 83 -20.06 19.09 11.45
N ASP A 84 -18.82 19.16 11.93
CA ASP A 84 -17.95 20.33 11.81
C ASP A 84 -17.44 20.53 10.36
N GLU A 85 -17.08 19.46 9.65
CA GLU A 85 -16.70 19.54 8.23
C GLU A 85 -17.88 19.96 7.37
N ASN A 86 -19.08 19.40 7.59
CA ASN A 86 -20.28 19.84 6.90
C ASN A 86 -20.60 21.33 7.13
N GLN A 87 -20.31 21.84 8.33
CA GLN A 87 -20.43 23.27 8.64
C GLN A 87 -19.38 24.09 7.88
N GLU A 88 -18.12 23.65 7.80
CA GLU A 88 -17.09 24.35 7.02
C GLU A 88 -17.44 24.40 5.53
N ILE A 89 -17.96 23.30 4.98
CA ILE A 89 -18.44 23.22 3.59
C ILE A 89 -19.58 24.20 3.37
N SER A 90 -20.59 24.18 4.25
CA SER A 90 -21.72 25.12 4.22
C SER A 90 -21.25 26.58 4.33
N ASP A 91 -20.25 26.86 5.15
CA ASP A 91 -19.67 28.19 5.35
C ASP A 91 -18.90 28.68 4.13
N VAL A 92 -18.09 27.82 3.50
CA VAL A 92 -17.34 28.16 2.28
C VAL A 92 -18.29 28.39 1.11
N VAL A 93 -19.28 27.50 0.92
CA VAL A 93 -20.33 27.64 -0.10
C VAL A 93 -21.15 28.90 0.16
N GLY A 94 -21.56 29.14 1.41
CA GLY A 94 -22.30 30.33 1.83
C GLY A 94 -21.52 31.64 1.61
N LYS A 95 -20.23 31.67 1.96
CA LYS A 95 -19.34 32.82 1.68
C LYS A 95 -19.21 33.10 0.18
N TYR A 96 -19.07 32.06 -0.64
CA TYR A 96 -19.02 32.20 -2.09
C TYR A 96 -20.35 32.68 -2.67
N PHE A 97 -21.48 32.14 -2.18
CA PHE A 97 -22.82 32.55 -2.56
C PHE A 97 -23.06 34.03 -2.23
N LEU A 98 -22.70 34.45 -1.02
CA LEU A 98 -22.76 35.85 -0.58
C LEU A 98 -21.85 36.76 -1.41
N LYS A 99 -20.69 36.27 -1.87
CA LYS A 99 -19.78 37.02 -2.75
C LYS A 99 -20.37 37.21 -4.15
N ILE A 100 -21.04 36.19 -4.70
CA ILE A 100 -21.77 36.30 -5.97
C ILE A 100 -22.90 37.34 -5.84
N ILE A 101 -23.66 37.30 -4.75
CA ILE A 101 -24.74 38.26 -4.47
C ILE A 101 -24.20 39.67 -4.26
N LYS A 102 -23.13 39.85 -3.47
CA LYS A 102 -22.53 41.16 -3.19
C LYS A 102 -21.87 41.81 -4.41
N ASN A 103 -21.34 41.03 -5.35
CA ASN A 103 -20.76 41.54 -6.59
C ASN A 103 -21.80 41.99 -7.63
N ARG A 104 -23.11 41.90 -7.34
CA ARG A 104 -24.16 42.53 -8.14
C ARG A 104 -24.90 43.61 -7.35
N PRO A 105 -24.65 44.91 -7.59
CA PRO A 105 -25.60 45.93 -7.19
C PRO A 105 -26.76 45.90 -8.19
N VAL A 106 -28.01 45.88 -7.72
CA VAL A 106 -29.27 45.91 -8.52
C VAL A 106 -29.59 44.54 -9.13
N ILE A 107 -30.56 43.76 -8.63
CA ILE A 107 -32.02 43.96 -8.68
C ILE A 107 -32.61 43.52 -7.32
N ILE A 108 -32.75 44.45 -6.36
CA ILE A 108 -33.50 44.23 -5.10
C ILE A 108 -34.67 45.23 -5.00
N LYS A 109 -35.10 45.82 -6.12
CA LYS A 109 -36.30 46.65 -6.13
C LYS A 109 -37.36 46.01 -7.00
N GLN A 110 -38.40 45.53 -6.30
CA GLN A 110 -39.66 44.98 -6.76
C GLN A 110 -39.64 43.47 -7.01
N MET A 111 -39.97 42.69 -5.98
CA MET A 111 -41.35 42.35 -5.66
C MET A 111 -41.38 41.70 -4.28
N ASN A 112 -42.38 42.09 -3.48
CA ASN A 112 -42.70 41.41 -2.24
C ASN A 112 -43.15 39.98 -2.60
N ASP A 113 -42.79 39.04 -1.74
CA ASP A 113 -43.11 37.62 -1.77
C ASP A 113 -42.23 36.77 -2.70
N GLU A 114 -41.44 35.89 -2.07
CA GLU A 114 -40.47 34.93 -2.63
C GLU A 114 -39.07 35.47 -3.03
N LYS A 115 -38.16 35.48 -2.05
CA LYS A 115 -36.71 35.61 -2.24
C LYS A 115 -36.14 34.37 -2.98
N SER A 116 -36.34 34.25 -4.28
CA SER A 116 -35.54 33.35 -5.12
C SER A 116 -34.56 34.16 -5.96
N ALA A 117 -33.32 34.27 -5.50
CA ALA A 117 -32.22 34.70 -6.35
C ALA A 117 -32.05 33.66 -7.47
N LEU A 118 -32.52 33.98 -8.68
CA LEU A 118 -32.36 33.13 -9.86
C LEU A 118 -30.88 33.11 -10.25
N LEU A 119 -30.19 32.03 -9.88
CA LEU A 119 -28.83 31.73 -10.33
C LEU A 119 -28.85 31.50 -11.84
N THR A 120 -27.92 32.11 -12.58
CA THR A 120 -27.73 31.76 -13.99
C THR A 120 -27.18 30.33 -14.11
N SER A 121 -27.43 29.64 -15.22
CA SER A 121 -26.92 28.27 -15.45
C SER A 121 -25.40 28.16 -15.24
N ASN A 122 -24.64 29.14 -15.74
CA ASN A 122 -23.18 29.22 -15.55
C ASN A 122 -22.73 29.39 -14.09
N GLU A 123 -23.56 30.00 -13.22
CA GLU A 123 -23.26 30.16 -11.79
C GLU A 123 -23.62 28.90 -11.01
N SER A 124 -24.71 28.22 -11.39
CA SER A 124 -25.08 26.90 -10.87
C SER A 124 -24.01 25.84 -11.20
N ASP A 125 -23.46 25.88 -12.41
CA ASP A 125 -22.36 24.99 -12.83
C ASP A 125 -21.08 25.24 -12.02
N LYS A 126 -20.76 26.51 -11.74
CA LYS A 126 -19.60 26.88 -10.90
C LYS A 126 -19.77 26.48 -9.44
N ILE A 127 -20.97 26.64 -8.88
CA ILE A 127 -21.29 26.19 -7.51
C ILE A 127 -21.24 24.67 -7.44
N SER A 128 -21.78 23.97 -8.44
CA SER A 128 -21.70 22.51 -8.54
C SER A 128 -20.25 22.02 -8.69
N GLY A 129 -19.41 22.76 -9.44
CA GLY A 129 -17.97 22.50 -9.52
C GLY A 129 -17.25 22.71 -8.19
N LEU A 130 -17.62 23.74 -7.42
CA LEU A 130 -17.10 24.00 -6.08
C LEU A 130 -17.51 22.91 -5.08
N ILE A 131 -18.77 22.49 -5.10
CA ILE A 131 -19.27 21.38 -4.28
C ILE A 131 -18.51 20.10 -4.61
N LYS A 132 -18.35 19.77 -5.91
CA LYS A 132 -17.54 18.61 -6.33
C LYS A 132 -16.08 18.71 -5.90
N LEU A 133 -15.47 19.89 -5.95
CA LEU A 133 -14.09 20.10 -5.49
C LEU A 133 -13.96 19.90 -3.97
N ILE A 134 -14.95 20.35 -3.21
CA ILE A 134 -15.01 20.17 -1.77
C ILE A 134 -15.28 18.71 -1.41
N GLU A 135 -16.24 18.05 -2.05
CA GLU A 135 -16.49 16.61 -1.90
C GLU A 135 -15.26 15.77 -2.31
N SER A 136 -14.47 16.23 -3.28
CA SER A 136 -13.23 15.56 -3.68
C SER A 136 -12.09 15.72 -2.66
N ARG A 137 -12.13 16.71 -1.77
CA ARG A 137 -11.15 16.84 -0.68
C ARG A 137 -11.30 15.76 0.37
N ASN A 138 -12.52 15.25 0.54
CA ASN A 138 -12.84 14.24 1.56
C ASN A 138 -12.62 12.81 1.05
N LYS A 139 -11.95 12.60 -0.08
CA LYS A 139 -11.62 11.26 -0.55
C LYS A 139 -10.11 11.05 -0.47
N TYR A 140 -9.69 10.02 0.28
CA TYR A 140 -8.33 9.54 0.20
C TYR A 140 -8.02 9.19 -1.27
N HIS A 141 -6.89 9.69 -1.78
CA HIS A 141 -6.52 9.53 -3.19
C HIS A 141 -5.63 8.31 -3.40
N PHE A 142 -4.56 8.20 -2.60
CA PHE A 142 -3.63 7.08 -2.58
C PHE A 142 -3.01 6.97 -1.18
N SER A 143 -2.30 5.86 -0.95
CA SER A 143 -1.53 5.60 0.28
C SER A 143 -0.05 5.50 -0.06
N GLN A 144 0.79 6.08 0.80
CA GLN A 144 2.25 6.01 0.69
C GLN A 144 2.80 5.22 1.88
N PHE A 145 3.51 4.15 1.57
CA PHE A 145 4.16 3.27 2.53
C PHE A 145 5.66 3.49 2.51
N ILE A 146 6.24 3.65 3.70
CA ILE A 146 7.69 3.65 3.93
C ILE A 146 7.92 2.54 4.94
N ILE A 147 8.57 1.46 4.53
CA ILE A 147 8.75 0.26 5.34
C ILE A 147 10.24 -0.03 5.44
N GLU A 148 10.76 0.02 6.66
CA GLU A 148 12.17 -0.26 6.91
C GLU A 148 12.36 -1.73 7.32
N GLU A 149 13.32 -2.38 6.68
CA GLU A 149 13.74 -3.77 6.92
C GLU A 149 12.59 -4.74 7.22
N PRO A 150 11.58 -4.84 6.33
CA PRO A 150 10.43 -5.72 6.54
C PRO A 150 10.78 -7.20 6.70
N GLU A 151 12.00 -7.59 6.35
CA GLU A 151 12.56 -8.94 6.50
C GLU A 151 13.02 -9.29 7.92
N GLN A 152 13.20 -8.33 8.84
CA GLN A 152 13.70 -8.58 10.19
C GLN A 152 12.75 -9.55 10.91
N ASN A 153 13.17 -10.82 11.07
CA ASN A 153 12.43 -11.99 11.60
C ASN A 153 11.69 -12.90 10.58
N LEU A 154 11.83 -12.69 9.28
CA LEU A 154 11.18 -13.53 8.26
C LEU A 154 12.16 -14.50 7.59
N PHE A 155 11.72 -15.73 7.35
CA PHE A 155 12.42 -16.69 6.50
C PHE A 155 12.37 -16.24 5.03
N PRO A 156 13.33 -16.66 4.18
CA PRO A 156 13.40 -16.27 2.77
C PRO A 156 12.08 -16.43 2.00
N GLU A 157 11.35 -17.52 2.20
CA GLU A 157 10.05 -17.77 1.55
C GLU A 157 8.99 -16.75 1.97
N ALA A 158 8.94 -16.41 3.27
CA ALA A 158 8.00 -15.43 3.79
C ALA A 158 8.36 -14.00 3.33
N GLN A 159 9.65 -13.69 3.15
CA GLN A 159 10.09 -12.42 2.56
C GLN A 159 9.61 -12.28 1.11
N ARG A 160 9.73 -13.34 0.30
CA ARG A 160 9.19 -13.37 -1.05
C ARG A 160 7.69 -13.13 -1.06
N ASP A 161 6.96 -13.86 -0.23
CA ASP A 161 5.50 -13.77 -0.19
C ASP A 161 5.03 -12.40 0.33
N LEU A 162 5.78 -11.79 1.24
CA LEU A 162 5.55 -10.41 1.67
C LEU A 162 5.67 -9.43 0.51
N VAL A 163 6.73 -9.53 -0.30
CA VAL A 163 6.88 -8.67 -1.49
C VAL A 163 5.73 -8.86 -2.47
N TYR A 164 5.31 -10.11 -2.70
CA TYR A 164 4.17 -10.40 -3.57
C TYR A 164 2.88 -9.78 -3.02
N TYR A 165 2.64 -9.91 -1.73
CA TYR A 165 1.50 -9.30 -1.06
C TYR A 165 1.52 -7.77 -1.20
N LEU A 166 2.65 -7.13 -0.89
CA LEU A 166 2.82 -5.68 -0.97
C LEU A 166 2.53 -5.17 -2.39
N LEU A 167 3.17 -5.77 -3.40
CA LEU A 167 3.00 -5.39 -4.79
C LEU A 167 1.56 -5.59 -5.27
N ASN A 168 0.91 -6.69 -4.87
CA ASN A 168 -0.50 -6.93 -5.20
C ASN A 168 -1.43 -5.87 -4.58
N ARG A 169 -1.13 -5.41 -3.35
CA ARG A 169 -1.94 -4.41 -2.66
C ARG A 169 -1.73 -2.99 -3.19
N ILE A 170 -0.53 -2.63 -3.61
CA ILE A 170 -0.26 -1.28 -4.14
C ILE A 170 -0.57 -1.15 -5.64
N ASN A 171 -0.56 -2.26 -6.39
CA ASN A 171 -0.81 -2.25 -7.84
C ASN A 171 -2.32 -2.25 -8.13
N ASP A 172 -3.01 -1.27 -7.55
CA ASP A 172 -4.42 -1.01 -7.78
C ASP A 172 -4.59 -0.23 -9.10
N ASN A 173 -5.60 -0.61 -9.90
CA ASN A 173 -5.92 0.10 -11.14
C ASN A 173 -6.61 1.43 -10.88
N GLU A 174 -7.23 1.61 -9.71
CA GLU A 174 -7.94 2.84 -9.37
C GLU A 174 -7.02 3.91 -8.76
N ARG A 175 -5.89 3.50 -8.17
CA ARG A 175 -5.10 4.36 -7.27
C ARG A 175 -3.60 4.14 -7.42
N GLU A 176 -2.87 5.25 -7.49
CA GLU A 176 -1.40 5.26 -7.59
C GLU A 176 -0.75 5.23 -6.21
N HIS A 177 -0.82 4.07 -5.53
CA HIS A 177 -0.11 3.86 -4.27
C HIS A 177 1.41 3.94 -4.44
N LYS A 178 2.11 4.36 -3.38
CA LYS A 178 3.58 4.48 -3.37
C LYS A 178 4.17 3.59 -2.29
N LEU A 179 5.27 2.93 -2.61
CA LEU A 179 5.98 2.05 -1.69
C LEU A 179 7.48 2.34 -1.74
N LEU A 180 8.06 2.61 -0.58
CA LEU A 180 9.50 2.70 -0.36
C LEU A 180 9.87 1.62 0.66
N ILE A 181 10.80 0.74 0.27
CA ILE A 181 11.36 -0.29 1.14
C ILE A 181 12.85 -0.04 1.32
N THR A 182 13.34 -0.09 2.55
CA THR A 182 14.78 -0.28 2.82
C THR A 182 15.00 -1.74 3.20
N THR A 183 16.03 -2.36 2.65
CA THR A 183 16.29 -3.79 2.86
C THR A 183 17.78 -4.09 2.73
N HIS A 184 18.24 -5.05 3.52
CA HIS A 184 19.53 -5.71 3.37
C HIS A 184 19.39 -7.10 2.73
N SER A 185 18.16 -7.57 2.51
CA SER A 185 17.89 -8.92 2.04
C SER A 185 17.94 -9.04 0.51
N PRO A 186 18.78 -9.94 -0.03
CA PRO A 186 18.72 -10.29 -1.45
C PRO A 186 17.42 -11.02 -1.81
N TYR A 187 16.73 -11.66 -0.86
CA TYR A 187 15.47 -12.39 -1.13
C TYR A 187 14.31 -11.45 -1.49
N ILE A 188 14.27 -10.26 -0.89
CA ILE A 188 13.33 -9.20 -1.29
C ILE A 188 13.62 -8.75 -2.71
N LEU A 189 14.90 -8.54 -3.06
CA LEU A 189 15.30 -8.15 -4.41
C LEU A 189 14.98 -9.24 -5.43
N TYR A 190 15.21 -10.52 -5.12
CA TYR A 190 14.83 -11.64 -6.00
C TYR A 190 13.32 -11.69 -6.22
N ALA A 191 12.52 -11.50 -5.17
CA ALA A 191 11.06 -11.49 -5.29
C ALA A 191 10.57 -10.32 -6.16
N LEU A 192 11.11 -9.12 -5.95
CA LEU A 192 10.83 -7.96 -6.79
C LEU A 192 11.21 -8.23 -8.26
N ASN A 193 12.37 -8.87 -8.48
CA ASN A 193 12.84 -9.22 -9.81
C ASN A 193 11.90 -10.20 -10.53
N ASN A 194 11.35 -11.18 -9.80
CA ASN A 194 10.36 -12.11 -10.32
C ASN A 194 9.08 -11.39 -10.77
N CYS A 195 8.64 -10.37 -10.03
CA CYS A 195 7.46 -9.58 -10.38
C CYS A 195 7.70 -8.70 -11.62
N MET A 196 8.86 -8.07 -11.70
CA MET A 196 9.26 -7.26 -12.86
C MET A 196 9.42 -8.11 -14.12
N MET A 197 10.12 -9.25 -14.00
CA MET A 197 10.30 -10.19 -15.11
C MET A 197 8.96 -10.74 -15.59
N GLY A 198 8.08 -11.13 -14.66
CA GLY A 198 6.74 -11.60 -14.96
C GLY A 198 5.93 -10.61 -15.80
N TYR A 199 6.02 -9.31 -15.51
CA TYR A 199 5.38 -8.27 -16.31
C TYR A 199 5.90 -8.20 -17.75
N LEU A 200 7.23 -8.34 -17.94
CA LEU A 200 7.86 -8.28 -19.27
C LEU A 200 7.45 -9.45 -20.16
N VAL A 201 7.27 -10.64 -19.57
CA VAL A 201 6.99 -11.88 -20.31
C VAL A 201 5.51 -12.27 -20.29
N LYS A 202 4.63 -11.46 -19.70
CA LYS A 202 3.20 -11.77 -19.49
C LYS A 202 2.44 -12.06 -20.79
N GLU A 203 2.91 -11.53 -21.92
CA GLU A 203 2.28 -11.73 -23.23
C GLU A 203 2.81 -12.98 -23.94
N ASP A 204 4.04 -13.40 -23.62
CA ASP A 204 4.72 -14.53 -24.26
C ASP A 204 4.47 -15.87 -23.55
N ILE A 205 4.20 -15.85 -22.24
CA ILE A 205 3.97 -17.07 -21.45
C ILE A 205 2.52 -17.56 -21.62
N PRO A 206 2.26 -18.87 -21.87
CA PRO A 206 0.91 -19.44 -21.90
C PRO A 206 0.15 -19.22 -20.59
N LYS A 207 -1.16 -18.92 -20.68
CA LYS A 207 -1.99 -18.58 -19.51
C LYS A 207 -2.01 -19.67 -18.44
N GLU A 208 -1.90 -20.93 -18.84
CA GLU A 208 -1.80 -22.09 -17.94
C GLU A 208 -0.57 -21.98 -17.05
N VAL A 209 0.60 -21.72 -17.64
CA VAL A 209 1.87 -21.53 -16.93
C VAL A 209 1.81 -20.27 -16.05
N GLN A 210 1.19 -19.19 -16.53
CA GLN A 210 1.04 -17.98 -15.71
C GLN A 210 0.26 -18.27 -14.42
N ASN A 211 -0.77 -19.11 -14.47
CA ASN A 211 -1.59 -19.46 -13.30
C ASN A 211 -0.81 -20.25 -12.24
N GLU A 212 0.27 -20.93 -12.61
CA GLU A 212 1.13 -21.67 -11.69
C GLU A 212 2.16 -20.76 -10.99
N LEU A 213 2.41 -19.57 -11.52
CA LEU A 213 3.38 -18.62 -10.96
C LEU A 213 2.79 -17.89 -9.75
N LEU A 214 3.42 -18.06 -8.59
CA LEU A 214 3.06 -17.37 -7.35
C LEU A 214 3.06 -15.84 -7.49
N SER A 215 3.93 -15.29 -8.33
CA SER A 215 4.05 -13.83 -8.53
C SER A 215 2.99 -13.22 -9.43
N LYS A 216 2.13 -14.02 -10.08
CA LYS A 216 1.24 -13.57 -11.17
C LYS A 216 0.42 -12.32 -10.82
N GLN A 217 -0.17 -12.31 -9.62
CA GLN A 217 -1.01 -11.19 -9.16
C GLN A 217 -0.21 -9.96 -8.78
N SER A 218 1.11 -10.10 -8.64
CA SER A 218 2.04 -9.11 -8.12
C SER A 218 2.97 -8.56 -9.19
N TRP A 219 2.74 -8.88 -10.47
CA TRP A 219 3.53 -8.38 -11.58
C TRP A 219 3.41 -6.87 -11.72
N ILE A 220 4.56 -6.21 -11.83
CA ILE A 220 4.67 -4.75 -11.86
C ILE A 220 5.50 -4.31 -13.05
N ASN A 221 5.10 -3.20 -13.67
CA ASN A 221 5.87 -2.60 -14.76
C ASN A 221 7.24 -2.14 -14.23
N PRO A 222 8.37 -2.65 -14.78
CA PRO A 222 9.71 -2.25 -14.35
C PRO A 222 9.98 -0.74 -14.45
N GLU A 223 9.30 -0.01 -15.35
CA GLU A 223 9.43 1.45 -15.49
C GLU A 223 8.88 2.23 -14.28
N LEU A 224 8.01 1.61 -13.48
CA LEU A 224 7.47 2.21 -12.25
C LEU A 224 8.34 1.92 -11.02
N VAL A 225 9.40 1.11 -11.17
CA VAL A 225 10.23 0.64 -10.07
C VAL A 225 11.63 1.23 -10.21
N SER A 226 12.17 1.74 -9.10
CA SER A 226 13.57 2.16 -9.01
C SER A 226 14.26 1.44 -7.86
N VAL A 227 15.43 0.87 -8.12
CA VAL A 227 16.21 0.11 -7.13
C VAL A 227 17.61 0.68 -7.01
N TRP A 228 17.98 1.04 -5.79
CA TRP A 228 19.21 1.77 -5.49
C TRP A 228 20.05 1.06 -4.43
N GLU A 229 21.36 1.03 -4.62
CA GLU A 229 22.36 0.61 -3.63
C GLU A 229 23.02 1.84 -3.02
N ILE A 230 23.27 1.79 -1.71
CA ILE A 230 24.11 2.77 -1.02
C ILE A 230 25.56 2.24 -1.05
N GLU A 231 26.45 2.92 -1.77
CA GLU A 231 27.88 2.58 -1.83
C GLU A 231 28.56 2.93 -0.50
N LYS A 232 28.86 1.90 0.32
CA LYS A 232 29.46 2.04 1.66
C LYS A 232 30.68 2.97 1.71
N ASP A 233 31.56 2.88 0.71
CA ASP A 233 32.84 3.60 0.71
C ASP A 233 32.73 5.07 0.29
N LYS A 234 31.66 5.45 -0.41
CA LYS A 234 31.51 6.78 -1.03
C LYS A 234 30.35 7.58 -0.46
N GLY A 235 29.40 6.93 0.22
CA GLY A 235 28.14 7.56 0.64
C GLY A 235 27.25 7.98 -0.54
N THR A 236 27.50 7.44 -1.74
CA THR A 236 26.72 7.72 -2.95
C THR A 236 25.63 6.68 -3.15
N ILE A 237 24.57 7.08 -3.84
CA ILE A 237 23.46 6.19 -4.22
C ILE A 237 23.62 5.83 -5.69
N LYS A 238 23.56 4.54 -6.02
CA LYS A 238 23.74 4.02 -7.37
C LYS A 238 22.55 3.16 -7.80
N LEU A 239 22.07 3.36 -9.03
CA LEU A 239 21.05 2.49 -9.62
C LEU A 239 21.64 1.12 -9.95
N ILE A 240 20.96 0.04 -9.56
CA ILE A 240 21.43 -1.35 -9.77
C ILE A 240 20.65 -2.12 -10.84
N GLN A 241 19.70 -1.45 -11.49
CA GLN A 241 18.90 -2.00 -12.58
C GLN A 241 19.68 -2.04 -13.89
N ASP A 242 19.42 -3.07 -14.69
CA ASP A 242 19.93 -3.21 -16.05
C ASP A 242 19.26 -2.21 -17.00
N GLU A 243 20.03 -1.64 -17.93
CA GLU A 243 19.53 -0.57 -18.81
C GLU A 243 18.42 -1.02 -19.76
N ASN A 244 18.48 -2.29 -20.21
CA ASN A 244 17.58 -2.84 -21.22
C ASN A 244 16.31 -3.41 -20.60
N THR A 245 16.47 -4.21 -19.54
CA THR A 245 15.33 -4.91 -18.91
C THR A 245 14.70 -4.13 -17.76
N LYS A 246 15.39 -3.11 -17.23
CA LYS A 246 15.04 -2.40 -15.98
C LYS A 246 14.88 -3.32 -14.76
N THR A 247 15.30 -4.58 -14.87
CA THR A 247 15.33 -5.55 -13.77
C THR A 247 16.63 -5.40 -12.98
N VAL A 248 16.70 -5.91 -11.75
CA VAL A 248 17.95 -5.90 -10.97
C VAL A 248 19.01 -6.72 -11.71
N SER A 249 20.19 -6.13 -11.91
CA SER A 249 21.21 -6.71 -12.77
C SER A 249 21.78 -8.02 -12.22
N LYS A 250 22.05 -8.99 -13.11
CA LYS A 250 22.74 -10.24 -12.77
C LYS A 250 24.12 -9.98 -12.14
N HIS A 251 24.81 -8.92 -12.57
CA HIS A 251 26.08 -8.52 -12.00
C HIS A 251 25.97 -8.17 -10.52
N TYR A 252 24.90 -7.49 -10.11
CA TYR A 252 24.67 -7.16 -8.70
C TYR A 252 24.46 -8.41 -7.83
N PHE A 253 23.62 -9.35 -8.28
CA PHE A 253 23.41 -10.60 -7.53
C PHE A 253 24.68 -11.46 -7.44
N ASN A 254 25.45 -11.55 -8.54
CA ASN A 254 26.73 -12.27 -8.53
C ASN A 254 27.74 -11.61 -7.58
N LYS A 255 27.79 -10.28 -7.51
CA LYS A 255 28.65 -9.53 -6.57
C LYS A 255 28.33 -9.94 -5.12
N ILE A 256 27.06 -9.84 -4.72
CA ILE A 256 26.63 -10.23 -3.36
C ILE A 256 26.95 -11.69 -3.07
N MET A 257 26.65 -12.59 -4.02
CA MET A 257 26.89 -14.02 -3.83
C MET A 257 28.37 -14.34 -3.66
N ASN A 258 29.24 -13.73 -4.47
CA ASN A 258 30.69 -13.91 -4.34
C ASN A 258 31.20 -13.35 -3.01
N GLU A 259 30.83 -12.11 -2.65
CA GLU A 259 31.25 -11.51 -1.37
C GLU A 259 30.92 -12.39 -0.15
N VAL A 260 29.81 -13.13 -0.19
CA VAL A 260 29.40 -14.05 0.88
C VAL A 260 30.11 -15.41 0.78
N MET A 261 30.36 -15.90 -0.43
CA MET A 261 30.87 -17.26 -0.68
C MET A 261 32.39 -17.33 -0.90
N ASP A 262 33.09 -16.21 -0.94
CA ASP A 262 34.53 -16.15 -1.22
C ASP A 262 35.32 -17.08 -0.29
N GLU A 263 35.06 -17.04 1.01
CA GLU A 263 35.73 -17.91 2.00
C GLU A 263 35.43 -19.41 1.72
N TYR A 264 34.20 -19.73 1.35
CA TYR A 264 33.81 -21.10 0.99
C TYR A 264 34.54 -21.58 -0.26
N TYR A 265 34.63 -20.75 -1.30
CA TYR A 265 35.34 -21.09 -2.53
C TYR A 265 36.84 -21.25 -2.30
N GLU A 266 37.44 -20.43 -1.44
CA GLU A 266 38.82 -20.60 -1.01
C GLU A 266 39.03 -21.95 -0.32
N MET A 267 38.16 -22.31 0.64
CA MET A 267 38.22 -23.60 1.33
C MET A 267 38.01 -24.79 0.37
N LEU A 268 37.09 -24.66 -0.59
CA LEU A 268 36.79 -25.69 -1.59
C LEU A 268 38.05 -26.09 -2.39
N SER A 269 38.95 -25.14 -2.66
CA SER A 269 40.19 -25.40 -3.41
C SER A 269 41.13 -26.40 -2.71
N TYR A 270 41.00 -26.59 -1.40
CA TYR A 270 41.77 -27.54 -0.60
C TYR A 270 41.06 -28.89 -0.40
N LEU A 271 39.80 -28.99 -0.80
CA LEU A 271 38.99 -30.19 -0.64
C LEU A 271 39.44 -31.26 -1.66
N LYS A 272 40.23 -32.23 -1.19
CA LYS A 272 40.64 -33.40 -1.97
C LYS A 272 39.66 -34.55 -1.73
N ILE A 273 38.50 -34.47 -2.37
CA ILE A 273 37.52 -35.58 -2.44
C ILE A 273 37.31 -35.92 -3.90
#